data_AF-A0A7S2EZX0-F1
#
_entry.id   AF-A0A7S2EZX0-F1
#
_cell.length_a   1.000
_cell.length_b   1.000
_cell.length_c   1.000
_cell.angle_alpha   90.00
_cell.angle_beta   90.00
_cell.angle_gamma   90.00
#
_symmetry.space_group_name_H-M   'P 1'
#
loop_
_entity.id
_entity.type
_entity.pdbx_description
1 polymer ?
#
loop_
_entity_poly.entity_id
_entity_poly.type
_entity_poly.pdbx_seq_one_letter_code
_entity_poly.pdbx_strand_id
1 'polypeptide(L)'
;SLELEDEEDEEGDEYEEEAEDSQEDEGVNEKVDAELKAPSDVVDNIGDSDGAEDLAVPMQSIAATREEGVYDSRQVNDQIFDELCLQPETVQDVQAAWQAFLHASSTPEGVGEALYKAIFDAGPSLQALFRTPRAVMAVRFVNGLSQTIRSLQSPAELKGVVEMLGFQHMDVEVTIPR
;
A
#
# COMPACT_ATOMS: atom_id res chain seq x y z
N SER A 1 -46.46 -0.62 67.26
CA SER A 1 -46.42 -1.36 66.00
C SER A 1 -46.82 -0.56 64.77
N LEU A 2 -46.13 0.51 64.37
CA LEU A 2 -45.04 1.28 65.02
C LEU A 2 -43.87 0.49 65.63
N GLU A 3 -42.98 -0.01 64.77
CA GLU A 3 -41.58 -0.44 64.98
C GLU A 3 -40.91 -0.22 63.58
N LEU A 4 -39.83 0.51 63.31
CA LEU A 4 -38.85 1.33 64.08
C LEU A 4 -37.84 0.58 64.97
N GLU A 5 -36.52 0.86 64.91
CA GLU A 5 -35.69 1.54 63.87
C GLU A 5 -35.08 0.49 62.87
N ASP A 6 -33.89 0.54 62.22
CA ASP A 6 -32.53 0.97 62.58
C ASP A 6 -31.75 1.60 61.38
N GLU A 7 -30.86 2.55 61.72
CA GLU A 7 -29.70 3.03 60.92
C GLU A 7 -28.50 2.03 61.16
N GLU A 8 -27.25 2.12 60.70
CA GLU A 8 -26.36 3.17 60.13
C GLU A 8 -25.38 2.54 59.10
N ASP A 9 -24.75 3.40 58.29
CA ASP A 9 -23.34 3.47 57.81
C ASP A 9 -22.40 2.26 57.58
N GLU A 10 -21.64 2.35 56.48
CA GLU A 10 -20.14 2.23 56.34
C GLU A 10 -19.83 2.59 54.86
N GLU A 11 -19.03 3.63 54.56
CA GLU A 11 -17.55 3.62 54.37
C GLU A 11 -17.01 2.51 53.42
N GLY A 12 -16.07 2.79 52.50
CA GLY A 12 -15.44 4.08 52.23
C GLY A 12 -14.19 4.08 51.33
N ASP A 13 -14.10 3.18 50.34
CA ASP A 13 -12.87 2.96 49.52
C ASP A 13 -13.10 3.22 48.01
N GLU A 14 -12.11 3.53 47.18
CA GLU A 14 -10.84 4.27 47.36
C GLU A 14 -10.47 4.75 45.94
N TYR A 15 -10.10 6.01 45.74
CA TYR A 15 -9.77 6.52 44.39
C TYR A 15 -8.26 6.38 44.15
N GLU A 16 -7.86 5.37 43.38
CA GLU A 16 -6.47 5.22 42.92
C GLU A 16 -6.08 6.38 41.97
N GLU A 17 -5.35 7.35 42.51
CA GLU A 17 -4.78 8.49 41.78
C GLU A 17 -3.48 8.05 41.10
N GLU A 18 -3.56 7.57 39.85
CA GLU A 18 -2.35 7.26 39.05
C GLU A 18 -1.55 8.54 38.78
N ALA A 19 -0.39 8.65 39.43
CA ALA A 19 0.51 9.78 39.30
C ALA A 19 1.29 9.73 37.95
N GLU A 20 1.01 10.68 37.06
CA GLU A 20 1.72 10.84 35.78
C GLU A 20 3.18 11.30 36.02
N ASP A 21 4.14 10.36 35.95
CA ASP A 21 5.59 10.62 36.07
C ASP A 21 6.11 11.47 34.89
N SER A 22 5.97 12.78 35.04
CA SER A 22 6.33 13.79 34.05
C SER A 22 7.84 14.04 34.07
N GLN A 23 8.62 13.16 33.46
CA GLN A 23 10.07 13.34 33.31
C GLN A 23 10.40 14.54 32.40
N GLU A 24 10.84 15.65 33.01
CA GLU A 24 11.37 16.82 32.32
C GLU A 24 12.78 16.54 31.74
N ASP A 25 12.90 16.30 30.44
CA ASP A 25 14.19 16.16 29.75
C ASP A 25 14.71 17.51 29.23
N GLU A 26 15.49 18.23 30.05
CA GLU A 26 16.16 19.49 29.67
C GLU A 26 17.34 19.27 28.69
N GLY A 27 17.01 19.02 27.43
CA GLY A 27 17.64 19.63 26.26
C GLY A 27 19.15 19.54 26.07
N VAL A 28 19.59 18.64 25.18
CA VAL A 28 20.89 18.75 24.50
C VAL A 28 20.76 19.46 23.16
N ASN A 29 21.42 20.61 23.04
CA ASN A 29 21.39 21.47 21.86
C ASN A 29 22.61 21.23 20.96
N GLU A 30 22.56 20.20 20.11
CA GLU A 30 23.67 19.84 19.21
C GLU A 30 23.41 20.23 17.74
N LYS A 31 24.27 21.09 17.20
CA LYS A 31 24.28 21.42 15.77
C LYS A 31 25.03 20.37 14.97
N VAL A 32 24.30 19.51 14.27
CA VAL A 32 24.85 18.58 13.26
C VAL A 32 24.64 19.12 11.84
N ASP A 33 25.49 20.05 11.43
CA ASP A 33 25.67 20.41 10.01
C ASP A 33 26.39 19.25 9.27
N ALA A 34 25.65 18.19 8.91
CA ALA A 34 26.21 16.99 8.28
C ALA A 34 25.29 16.35 7.21
N GLU A 35 25.54 16.74 5.96
CA GLU A 35 25.20 16.09 4.68
C GLU A 35 24.69 14.62 4.74
N LEU A 36 23.37 14.43 4.86
CA LEU A 36 22.74 13.11 4.74
C LEU A 36 22.55 12.71 3.29
N LYS A 37 23.58 12.03 2.79
CA LYS A 37 23.65 11.28 1.53
C LYS A 37 22.43 10.37 1.32
N ALA A 38 21.92 10.31 0.09
CA ALA A 38 20.76 9.49 -0.26
C ALA A 38 21.01 7.98 0.01
N PRO A 39 20.01 7.23 0.52
CA PRO A 39 20.14 5.79 0.71
C PRO A 39 20.14 5.05 -0.62
N SER A 40 21.31 4.55 -1.02
CA SER A 40 21.39 3.38 -1.89
C SER A 40 21.26 2.11 -1.04
N ASP A 41 21.00 0.98 -1.71
CA ASP A 41 21.27 -0.37 -1.21
C ASP A 41 20.53 -0.80 0.07
N VAL A 42 19.21 -0.96 -0.05
CA VAL A 42 18.46 -1.99 0.70
C VAL A 42 17.74 -2.89 -0.30
N VAL A 43 18.43 -3.94 -0.76
CA VAL A 43 17.92 -4.93 -1.73
C VAL A 43 18.20 -6.35 -1.22
N ASP A 44 17.72 -6.64 0.00
CA ASP A 44 17.93 -7.91 0.69
C ASP A 44 16.61 -8.48 1.23
N ASN A 45 15.83 -9.11 0.34
CA ASN A 45 15.13 -10.39 0.54
C ASN A 45 14.15 -10.67 -0.61
N ILE A 46 14.61 -11.37 -1.65
CA ILE A 46 13.74 -12.10 -2.58
C ILE A 46 14.27 -13.54 -2.66
N GLY A 47 13.38 -14.49 -2.37
CA GLY A 47 13.46 -15.94 -2.56
C GLY A 47 14.83 -16.58 -2.77
N ASP A 48 15.32 -17.28 -1.73
CA ASP A 48 16.09 -18.51 -1.95
C ASP A 48 15.15 -19.52 -2.65
N SER A 49 15.46 -19.81 -3.92
CA SER A 49 14.68 -20.69 -4.79
C SER A 49 15.64 -21.36 -5.79
N ASP A 50 16.57 -22.17 -5.27
CA ASP A 50 17.46 -23.01 -6.06
C ASP A 50 16.68 -23.83 -7.11
N GLY A 51 17.00 -23.63 -8.39
CA GLY A 51 16.14 -24.05 -9.50
C GLY A 51 16.50 -23.39 -10.83
N ALA A 52 17.68 -23.69 -11.36
CA ALA A 52 18.09 -23.21 -12.68
C ALA A 52 17.32 -23.89 -13.83
N GLU A 53 17.05 -23.14 -14.91
CA GLU A 53 17.47 -23.51 -16.28
C GLU A 53 17.82 -22.25 -17.08
N ASP A 54 18.82 -22.36 -17.97
CA ASP A 54 19.35 -21.25 -18.78
C ASP A 54 18.56 -21.10 -20.09
N LEU A 55 17.72 -20.07 -20.16
CA LEU A 55 16.97 -19.69 -21.38
C LEU A 55 17.30 -18.25 -21.79
N ALA A 56 18.49 -18.07 -22.36
CA ALA A 56 18.89 -16.85 -23.06
C ALA A 56 18.00 -16.54 -24.29
N VAL A 57 16.85 -15.90 -24.07
CA VAL A 57 15.97 -15.40 -25.14
C VAL A 57 16.65 -14.21 -25.85
N PRO A 58 16.86 -14.25 -27.18
CA PRO A 58 17.54 -13.18 -27.88
C PRO A 58 16.67 -11.91 -27.96
N MET A 59 17.10 -10.85 -27.27
CA MET A 59 16.47 -9.53 -27.25
C MET A 59 16.50 -8.87 -28.65
N GLN A 60 15.48 -9.14 -29.47
CA GLN A 60 15.31 -8.49 -30.77
C GLN A 60 14.72 -7.10 -30.58
N SER A 61 15.39 -6.09 -31.14
CA SER A 61 14.94 -4.69 -31.08
C SER A 61 13.62 -4.51 -31.84
N ILE A 62 12.52 -4.35 -31.11
CA ILE A 62 11.22 -4.02 -31.68
C ILE A 62 11.19 -2.52 -31.94
N ALA A 63 11.21 -2.11 -33.22
CA ALA A 63 11.14 -0.71 -33.59
C ALA A 63 9.75 -0.15 -33.27
N ALA A 64 9.64 0.67 -32.22
CA ALA A 64 8.37 1.18 -31.71
C ALA A 64 7.65 2.10 -32.71
N THR A 65 6.75 1.51 -33.51
CA THR A 65 5.75 2.25 -34.29
C THR A 65 4.71 2.82 -33.34
N ARG A 66 4.88 4.09 -32.99
CA ARG A 66 4.01 4.85 -32.07
C ARG A 66 2.66 5.16 -32.72
N GLU A 67 1.77 4.16 -32.78
CA GLU A 67 0.36 4.38 -33.06
C GLU A 67 -0.34 4.90 -31.78
N GLU A 68 -1.27 5.85 -31.94
CA GLU A 68 -2.08 6.33 -30.82
C GLU A 68 -3.15 5.29 -30.49
N GLY A 69 -2.91 4.52 -29.42
CA GLY A 69 -3.77 3.40 -29.01
C GLY A 69 -5.20 3.84 -28.64
N VAL A 70 -6.12 3.75 -29.60
CA VAL A 70 -7.56 3.94 -29.36
C VAL A 70 -8.09 2.74 -28.57
N TYR A 71 -8.37 2.96 -27.29
CA TYR A 71 -8.92 1.94 -26.40
C TYR A 71 -10.35 1.54 -26.81
N ASP A 72 -10.51 0.42 -27.52
CA ASP A 72 -11.81 -0.21 -27.75
C ASP A 72 -12.12 -1.22 -26.63
N SER A 73 -13.05 -0.85 -25.76
CA SER A 73 -13.54 -1.69 -24.66
C SER A 73 -14.29 -2.96 -25.09
N ARG A 74 -14.45 -3.20 -26.40
CA ARG A 74 -15.08 -4.41 -26.97
C ARG A 74 -14.08 -5.53 -27.28
N GLN A 75 -12.78 -5.22 -27.38
CA GLN A 75 -11.76 -6.18 -27.81
C GLN A 75 -10.64 -6.27 -26.76
N VAL A 76 -10.91 -7.02 -25.70
CA VAL A 76 -9.90 -7.39 -24.69
C VAL A 76 -8.91 -8.36 -25.35
N ASN A 77 -7.63 -7.98 -25.42
CA ASN A 77 -6.55 -8.90 -25.77
C ASN A 77 -6.33 -9.85 -24.57
N ASP A 78 -6.61 -11.14 -24.76
CA ASP A 78 -6.53 -12.17 -23.72
C ASP A 78 -5.27 -13.04 -23.80
N GLN A 79 -4.35 -12.73 -24.74
CA GLN A 79 -3.15 -13.55 -24.99
C GLN A 79 -1.82 -12.80 -24.90
N ILE A 80 -1.81 -11.46 -25.08
CA ILE A 80 -0.59 -10.64 -25.00
C ILE A 80 -0.90 -9.34 -24.24
N PHE A 81 -0.09 -9.01 -23.23
CA PHE A 81 -0.02 -7.66 -22.70
C PHE A 81 0.88 -6.80 -23.59
N ASP A 82 0.27 -5.91 -24.39
CA ASP A 82 0.99 -4.89 -25.15
C ASP A 82 1.43 -3.73 -24.23
N GLU A 83 2.42 -2.93 -24.66
CA GLU A 83 2.95 -1.83 -23.85
C GLU A 83 1.97 -0.65 -23.73
N LEU A 84 1.53 -0.34 -22.51
CA LEU A 84 0.60 0.76 -22.25
C LEU A 84 1.31 2.13 -22.39
N CYS A 85 1.22 2.71 -23.59
CA CYS A 85 1.68 4.06 -23.87
C CYS A 85 0.64 5.12 -23.46
N LEU A 86 0.92 5.88 -22.39
CA LEU A 86 0.10 7.02 -21.95
C LEU A 86 0.62 8.36 -22.49
N GLN A 87 -0.24 9.38 -22.51
CA GLN A 87 0.18 10.76 -22.80
C GLN A 87 0.96 11.34 -21.60
N PRO A 88 2.05 12.09 -21.79
CA PRO A 88 2.87 12.66 -20.70
C PRO A 88 2.07 13.52 -19.71
N GLU A 89 1.02 14.19 -20.19
CA GLU A 89 0.08 14.99 -19.42
C GLU A 89 -0.72 14.10 -18.47
N THR A 90 -1.29 13.00 -18.96
CA THR A 90 -2.02 12.01 -18.14
C THR A 90 -1.12 11.38 -17.08
N VAL A 91 0.15 11.10 -17.40
CA VAL A 91 1.11 10.57 -16.42
C VAL A 91 1.40 11.60 -15.32
N GLN A 92 1.56 12.88 -15.67
CA GLN A 92 1.75 13.96 -14.70
C GLN A 92 0.50 14.15 -13.82
N ASP A 93 -0.71 14.14 -14.40
CA ASP A 93 -1.96 14.28 -13.65
C ASP A 93 -2.16 13.14 -12.65
N VAL A 94 -1.91 11.88 -13.04
CA VAL A 94 -2.01 10.72 -12.15
C VAL A 94 -0.95 10.77 -11.04
N GLN A 95 0.29 11.14 -11.38
CA GLN A 95 1.37 11.29 -10.39
C GLN A 95 1.09 12.44 -9.40
N ALA A 96 0.57 13.58 -9.87
CA ALA A 96 0.19 14.72 -9.04
C ALA A 96 -1.01 14.39 -8.13
N ALA A 97 -2.04 13.71 -8.66
CA ALA A 97 -3.20 13.26 -7.87
C ALA A 97 -2.80 12.26 -6.79
N TRP A 98 -1.89 11.31 -7.09
CA TRP A 98 -1.36 10.37 -6.10
C TRP A 98 -0.58 11.09 -5.00
N GLN A 99 0.31 12.03 -5.35
CA GLN A 99 1.04 12.82 -4.35
C GLN A 99 0.08 13.68 -3.50
N ALA A 100 -0.96 14.28 -4.08
CA ALA A 100 -1.97 15.01 -3.32
C ALA A 100 -2.74 14.09 -2.34
N PHE A 101 -3.04 12.85 -2.73
CA PHE A 101 -3.66 11.85 -1.87
C PHE A 101 -2.73 11.38 -0.73
N LEU A 102 -1.44 11.17 -1.01
CA LEU A 102 -0.44 10.86 0.02
C LEU A 102 -0.33 12.00 1.04
N HIS A 103 -0.21 13.26 0.59
CA HIS A 103 -0.12 14.42 1.48
C HIS A 103 -1.42 14.72 2.25
N ALA A 104 -2.57 14.17 1.84
CA ALA A 104 -3.84 14.30 2.56
C ALA A 104 -3.91 13.44 3.84
N SER A 105 -2.94 12.54 4.05
CA SER A 105 -2.76 11.80 5.29
C SER A 105 -1.39 12.11 5.90
N SER A 106 -1.31 12.17 7.23
CA SER A 106 -0.05 12.38 7.94
C SER A 106 0.80 11.11 8.08
N THR A 107 0.23 9.92 7.81
CA THR A 107 0.92 8.62 7.96
C THR A 107 0.59 7.66 6.81
N PRO A 108 1.54 6.79 6.39
CA PRO A 108 1.27 5.78 5.36
C PRO A 108 0.21 4.75 5.81
N GLU A 109 0.08 4.51 7.12
CA GLU A 109 -0.99 3.71 7.71
C GLU A 109 -2.36 4.33 7.43
N GLY A 110 -2.51 5.65 7.56
CA GLY A 110 -3.76 6.36 7.29
C GLY A 110 -4.16 6.33 5.81
N VAL A 111 -3.19 6.49 4.90
CA VAL A 111 -3.40 6.29 3.44
C VAL A 111 -3.90 4.86 3.17
N GLY A 112 -3.16 3.86 3.68
CA GLY A 112 -3.48 2.47 3.46
C GLY A 112 -4.79 2.03 4.14
N GLU A 113 -5.17 2.66 5.25
CA GLU A 113 -6.47 2.45 5.90
C GLU A 113 -7.62 3.00 5.05
N ALA A 114 -7.49 4.21 4.51
CA ALA A 114 -8.49 4.83 3.64
C ALA A 114 -8.74 3.98 2.38
N LEU A 115 -7.67 3.49 1.75
CA LEU A 115 -7.75 2.52 0.64
C LEU A 115 -8.48 1.24 1.06
N TYR A 116 -8.11 0.66 2.22
CA TYR A 116 -8.74 -0.55 2.75
C TYR A 116 -10.23 -0.37 3.00
N LYS A 117 -10.64 0.78 3.53
CA LYS A 117 -12.04 1.10 3.75
C LYS A 117 -12.77 1.22 2.42
N ALA A 118 -12.23 1.97 1.45
CA ALA A 118 -12.85 2.15 0.14
C ALA A 118 -13.06 0.83 -0.61
N ILE A 119 -12.06 -0.08 -0.59
CA ILE A 119 -12.14 -1.41 -1.22
C ILE A 119 -13.24 -2.26 -0.57
N PHE A 120 -13.34 -2.27 0.77
CA PHE A 120 -14.34 -3.09 1.48
C PHE A 120 -15.73 -2.47 1.57
N ASP A 121 -15.86 -1.15 1.47
CA ASP A 121 -17.15 -0.48 1.26
C ASP A 121 -17.71 -0.83 -0.14
N ALA A 122 -16.85 -0.84 -1.16
CA ALA A 122 -17.23 -1.15 -2.54
C ALA A 122 -17.43 -2.65 -2.81
N GLY A 123 -16.65 -3.52 -2.17
CA GLY A 123 -16.71 -4.98 -2.32
C GLY A 123 -16.61 -5.73 -0.99
N PRO A 124 -17.69 -5.77 -0.16
CA PRO A 124 -17.65 -6.44 1.15
C PRO A 124 -17.30 -7.94 1.09
N SER A 125 -17.64 -8.62 -0.01
CA SER A 125 -17.30 -10.03 -0.25
C SER A 125 -15.79 -10.30 -0.33
N LEU A 126 -14.98 -9.30 -0.71
CA LEU A 126 -13.53 -9.44 -0.82
C LEU A 126 -12.86 -9.66 0.55
N GLN A 127 -13.51 -9.30 1.67
CA GLN A 127 -12.95 -9.42 3.02
C GLN A 127 -12.45 -10.84 3.34
N ALA A 128 -13.13 -11.88 2.84
CA ALA A 128 -12.76 -13.28 3.07
C ALA A 128 -11.40 -13.69 2.46
N LEU A 129 -10.87 -12.92 1.49
CA LEU A 129 -9.58 -13.17 0.86
C LEU A 129 -8.40 -12.63 1.68
N PHE A 130 -8.63 -11.60 2.52
CA PHE A 130 -7.57 -10.91 3.26
C PHE A 130 -7.28 -11.53 4.62
N ARG A 131 -6.52 -12.64 4.60
CA ARG A 131 -6.06 -13.35 5.81
C ARG A 131 -4.85 -12.69 6.49
N THR A 132 -4.11 -11.86 5.77
CA THR A 132 -2.94 -11.12 6.26
C THR A 132 -3.38 -9.90 7.10
N PRO A 133 -2.70 -9.54 8.21
CA PRO A 133 -3.07 -8.39 9.03
C PRO A 133 -3.21 -7.08 8.25
N ARG A 134 -4.28 -6.32 8.53
CA ARG A 134 -4.68 -5.08 7.83
C ARG A 134 -3.53 -4.09 7.65
N ALA A 135 -2.77 -3.79 8.71
CA ALA A 135 -1.65 -2.85 8.65
C ALA A 135 -0.52 -3.30 7.70
N VAL A 136 -0.17 -4.59 7.69
CA VAL A 136 0.87 -5.15 6.80
C VAL A 136 0.43 -5.04 5.33
N MET A 137 -0.83 -5.34 5.05
CA MET A 137 -1.38 -5.20 3.70
C MET A 137 -1.58 -3.73 3.29
N ALA A 138 -1.93 -2.84 4.21
CA ALA A 138 -2.10 -1.41 3.97
C ALA A 138 -0.81 -0.79 3.43
N VAL A 139 0.33 -1.06 4.09
CA VAL A 139 1.66 -0.64 3.62
C VAL A 139 2.01 -1.27 2.27
N ARG A 140 1.71 -2.56 2.07
CA ARG A 140 1.93 -3.25 0.77
C ARG A 140 1.14 -2.60 -0.37
N PHE A 141 -0.13 -2.25 -0.16
CA PHE A 141 -0.95 -1.56 -1.17
C PHE A 141 -0.39 -0.18 -1.53
N VAL A 142 -0.06 0.64 -0.52
CA VAL A 142 0.51 1.98 -0.76
C VAL A 142 1.84 1.89 -1.52
N ASN A 143 2.69 0.93 -1.19
CA ASN A 143 3.97 0.71 -1.87
C ASN A 143 3.79 0.19 -3.31
N GLY A 144 2.92 -0.79 -3.54
CA GLY A 144 2.66 -1.36 -4.87
C GLY A 144 1.99 -0.38 -5.83
N LEU A 145 1.03 0.41 -5.35
CA LEU A 145 0.45 1.53 -6.11
C LEU A 145 1.52 2.59 -6.41
N SER A 146 2.32 2.99 -5.41
CA SER A 146 3.41 3.96 -5.61
C SER A 146 4.51 3.47 -6.55
N GLN A 147 4.77 2.16 -6.65
CA GLN A 147 5.64 1.59 -7.68
C GLN A 147 4.99 1.73 -9.05
N THR A 148 3.80 1.17 -9.24
CA THR A 148 3.05 1.19 -10.51
C THR A 148 2.90 2.62 -11.07
N ILE A 149 2.58 3.59 -10.21
CA ILE A 149 2.39 5.01 -10.58
C ILE A 149 3.71 5.70 -10.96
N ARG A 150 4.86 5.27 -10.43
CA ARG A 150 6.18 5.75 -10.87
C ARG A 150 6.56 5.18 -12.24
N SER A 151 6.33 3.88 -12.44
CA SER A 151 6.66 3.16 -13.69
C SER A 151 5.85 3.64 -14.92
N LEU A 152 4.78 4.43 -14.74
CA LEU A 152 3.97 5.01 -15.84
C LEU A 152 4.76 5.81 -16.89
N GLN A 153 5.96 6.28 -16.58
CA GLN A 153 6.83 6.98 -17.54
C GLN A 153 7.60 6.02 -18.48
N SER A 154 7.57 4.71 -18.23
CA SER A 154 8.34 3.67 -18.92
C SER A 154 7.41 2.47 -19.23
N PRO A 155 6.80 2.39 -20.43
CA PRO A 155 5.80 1.36 -20.75
C PRO A 155 6.29 -0.08 -20.57
N ALA A 156 7.57 -0.36 -20.89
CA ALA A 156 8.20 -1.66 -20.67
C ALA A 156 8.39 -2.01 -19.18
N GLU A 157 8.73 -1.02 -18.34
CA GLU A 157 8.83 -1.22 -16.88
C GLU A 157 7.44 -1.42 -16.26
N LEU A 158 6.48 -0.58 -16.64
CA LEU A 158 5.09 -0.71 -16.22
C LEU A 158 4.52 -2.08 -16.58
N LYS A 159 4.78 -2.57 -17.80
CA LYS A 159 4.39 -3.92 -18.23
C LYS A 159 4.97 -4.98 -17.29
N GLY A 160 6.28 -4.98 -17.04
CA GLY A 160 6.91 -5.96 -16.13
C GLY A 160 6.36 -5.92 -14.70
N VAL A 161 6.06 -4.72 -14.17
CA VAL A 161 5.41 -4.57 -12.86
C VAL A 161 3.97 -5.13 -12.87
N VAL A 162 3.19 -4.85 -13.92
CA VAL A 162 1.80 -5.32 -14.04
C VAL A 162 1.72 -6.82 -14.29
N GLU A 163 2.62 -7.42 -15.10
CA GLU A 163 2.70 -8.86 -15.29
C GLU A 163 3.05 -9.58 -13.97
N MET A 164 4.06 -9.08 -13.24
CA MET A 164 4.46 -9.59 -11.92
C MET A 164 3.33 -9.52 -10.89
N LEU A 165 2.61 -8.39 -10.83
CA LEU A 165 1.41 -8.25 -10.00
C LEU A 165 0.27 -9.18 -10.47
N GLY A 166 0.12 -9.37 -11.78
CA GLY A 166 -0.86 -10.29 -12.37
C GLY A 166 -0.66 -11.72 -11.87
N PHE A 167 0.55 -12.26 -11.97
CA PHE A 167 0.88 -13.59 -11.45
C PHE A 167 0.59 -13.73 -9.95
N GLN A 168 0.92 -12.73 -9.13
CA GLN A 168 0.62 -12.73 -7.68
C GLN A 168 -0.89 -12.81 -7.36
N HIS A 169 -1.75 -12.37 -8.27
CA HIS A 169 -3.21 -12.45 -8.12
C HIS A 169 -3.81 -13.72 -8.73
N MET A 170 -3.07 -14.51 -9.51
CA MET A 170 -3.56 -15.79 -10.06
C MET A 170 -3.71 -16.89 -8.99
N ASP A 171 -2.93 -16.82 -7.90
CA ASP A 171 -3.04 -17.71 -6.74
C ASP A 171 -4.32 -17.47 -5.90
N VAL A 172 -5.12 -16.46 -6.22
CA VAL A 172 -6.33 -16.07 -5.50
C VAL A 172 -7.53 -16.08 -6.46
N GLU A 173 -8.56 -16.87 -6.16
CA GLU A 173 -9.82 -16.85 -6.93
C GLU A 173 -10.61 -15.56 -6.66
N VAL A 174 -10.21 -14.44 -7.30
CA VAL A 174 -10.91 -13.14 -7.21
C VAL A 174 -12.12 -13.05 -8.16
N THR A 175 -12.31 -14.05 -9.03
CA THR A 175 -13.42 -14.07 -10.01
C THR A 175 -14.73 -14.51 -9.38
N ILE A 176 -15.79 -13.73 -9.61
CA ILE A 176 -17.17 -14.17 -9.31
C ILE A 176 -17.45 -15.49 -10.06
N PRO A 177 -18.04 -16.51 -9.42
CA PRO A 177 -18.48 -17.74 -10.10
C PRO A 177 -19.38 -17.41 -11.31
N ARG A 178 -19.06 -17.99 -12.46
CA ARG A 178 -19.77 -17.80 -13.74
C ARG A 178 -20.96 -18.75 -13.90
#